data_AF-A0A2M8JUJ7-F1
#
_entry.id   AF-A0A2M8JUJ7-F1
#
_cell.length_a   1.000
_cell.length_b   1.000
_cell.length_c   1.000
_cell.angle_alpha   90.00
_cell.angle_beta   90.00
_cell.angle_gamma   90.00
#
_symmetry.space_group_name_H-M   'P 1'
#
loop_
_entity.id
_entity.type
_entity.pdbx_description
1 polymer ?
#
loop_
_entity_poly.entity_id
_entity_poly.type
_entity_poly.pdbx_seq_one_letter_code
_entity_poly.pdbx_strand_id
1 'polypeptide(L)' 'MKFLYIILVAFLGLIEPSYSQIPSRYVYATDLAKRWDEGMPLGNGLMGALVWNKNERIRFALDHAELWD' A
#
# COMPACT_ATOMS: atom_id res chain seq x y z
N MET A 1 -18.35 38.09 -1.97
CA MET A 1 -18.45 37.47 -0.63
C MET A 1 -19.21 36.13 -0.63
N LYS A 2 -20.41 36.01 -1.23
CA LYS A 2 -21.18 34.74 -1.28
C LYS A 2 -20.45 33.56 -1.95
N PHE A 3 -19.74 33.81 -3.05
CA PHE A 3 -18.98 32.76 -3.76
C PHE A 3 -17.77 32.23 -2.97
N LEU A 4 -17.24 33.00 -2.02
CA LEU A 4 -16.09 32.58 -1.20
C LEU A 4 -16.47 31.42 -0.26
N TYR A 5 -17.71 31.45 0.27
CA TYR A 5 -18.23 30.35 1.10
C TYR A 5 -18.42 29.06 0.31
N ILE A 6 -18.80 29.16 -0.97
CA ILE A 6 -18.97 27.98 -1.84
C ILE A 6 -17.61 27.33 -2.09
N ILE A 7 -16.57 28.13 -2.36
CA ILE A 7 -15.20 27.65 -2.56
C ILE A 7 -14.66 27.01 -1.27
N LEU A 8 -14.91 27.62 -0.11
CA LEU A 8 -14.48 27.09 1.19
C LEU A 8 -15.12 25.73 1.50
N VAL A 9 -16.43 25.59 1.26
CA VAL A 9 -17.17 24.34 1.46
C VAL A 9 -16.70 23.25 0.49
N ALA A 10 -16.45 23.60 -0.78
CA ALA A 10 -15.90 22.66 -1.75
C ALA A 10 -14.50 22.17 -1.35
N PHE A 11 -13.65 23.05 -0.81
CA PHE A 11 -12.30 22.69 -0.38
C PHE A 11 -12.29 21.78 0.86
N LEU A 12 -13.23 22.00 1.80
CA LEU A 12 -13.42 21.15 2.97
C LEU A 12 -13.92 19.73 2.61
N GLY A 13 -14.68 19.60 1.51
CA GLY A 13 -15.18 18.31 1.01
C GLY A 13 -14.16 17.46 0.24
N LEU A 14 -12.94 17.97 -0.01
CA LEU A 14 -11.89 17.22 -0.70
C LEU A 14 -11.09 16.31 0.26
N ILE A 15 -11.34 16.43 1.56
CA ILE A 15 -10.62 15.67 2.59
C ILE A 15 -11.44 14.44 2.93
N GLU A 16 -11.43 13.45 2.02
CA GLU A 16 -11.98 12.13 2.35
C GLU A 16 -11.02 11.43 3.32
N PRO A 17 -11.46 11.05 4.53
CA PRO A 17 -10.65 10.22 5.41
C PRO A 17 -10.43 8.86 4.76
N SER A 18 -9.18 8.54 4.41
CA SER A 18 -8.80 7.20 3.97
C SER A 18 -8.98 6.22 5.12
N TYR A 19 -10.12 5.55 5.20
CA TYR A 19 -10.28 4.41 6.08
C TYR A 19 -9.48 3.24 5.49
N SER A 20 -8.38 2.87 6.14
CA SER A 20 -7.77 1.58 5.86
C SER A 20 -8.80 0.49 6.20
N GLN A 21 -9.00 -0.46 5.28
CA GLN A 21 -9.81 -1.64 5.56
C GLN A 21 -9.21 -2.30 6.80
N ILE A 22 -9.97 -2.46 7.89
CA ILE A 22 -9.53 -3.29 9.01
C ILE A 22 -9.48 -4.72 8.46
N PRO A 23 -8.28 -5.32 8.23
CA PRO A 23 -8.22 -6.65 7.67
C PRO A 23 -8.80 -7.60 8.72
N SER A 24 -9.94 -8.22 8.43
CA SER A 24 -10.57 -9.17 9.37
C SER A 24 -9.77 -10.47 9.51
N ARG A 25 -8.76 -10.67 8.65
CA ARG A 25 -7.91 -11.86 8.64
C ARG A 25 -6.49 -11.50 8.22
N TYR A 26 -5.55 -11.67 9.15
CA TYR A 26 -4.13 -11.55 8.88
C TYR A 26 -3.53 -12.91 8.51
N VAL A 27 -2.56 -12.88 7.60
CA VAL A 27 -1.62 -13.98 7.42
C VAL A 27 -0.40 -13.66 8.27
N TYR A 28 -0.03 -14.56 9.16
CA TYR A 28 1.17 -14.43 9.99
C TYR A 28 2.12 -15.58 9.71
N ALA A 29 3.41 -15.28 9.77
CA ALA A 29 4.48 -16.27 9.72
C ALA A 29 5.25 -16.18 11.03
N THR A 30 5.69 -17.33 11.55
CA THR A 30 6.53 -17.40 12.76
C THR A 30 7.97 -16.99 12.50
N ASP A 31 8.40 -17.11 11.25
CA ASP A 31 9.77 -16.90 10.80
C ASP A 31 9.81 -15.98 9.58
N LEU A 32 10.94 -15.28 9.40
CA LEU A 32 11.17 -14.47 8.21
C LEU A 32 11.44 -15.39 7.00
N ALA A 33 10.66 -15.21 5.94
CA ALA A 33 10.86 -15.83 4.63
C ALA A 33 12.31 -15.69 4.16
N LYS A 34 12.93 -16.80 3.74
CA LYS A 34 14.36 -16.84 3.37
C LYS A 34 14.58 -16.76 1.86
N ARG A 35 13.54 -17.08 1.10
CA ARG A 35 13.55 -17.08 -0.36
C ARG A 35 12.51 -16.11 -0.91
N TRP A 36 12.69 -15.77 -2.17
CA TRP A 36 11.80 -14.83 -2.86
C TRP A 36 10.38 -15.38 -2.99
N ASP A 37 10.23 -16.66 -3.34
CA ASP A 37 8.95 -17.37 -3.49
C ASP A 37 8.15 -17.54 -2.19
N GLU A 38 8.76 -17.25 -1.04
CA GLU A 38 8.13 -17.29 0.30
C GLU A 38 7.77 -15.90 0.84
N GLY A 39 8.09 -14.83 0.10
CA GLY A 39 7.95 -13.45 0.56
C GLY A 39 6.52 -13.01 0.82
N MET A 40 6.35 -12.05 1.73
CA MET A 40 5.04 -11.44 2.02
C MET A 40 4.64 -10.50 0.88
N PRO A 41 3.52 -10.73 0.18
CA PRO A 41 3.06 -9.82 -0.86
C PRO A 41 2.33 -8.62 -0.26
N LEU A 42 2.67 -7.44 -0.75
CA LEU A 42 2.01 -6.17 -0.45
C LEU A 42 1.61 -5.52 -1.77
N GLY A 43 0.46 -4.86 -1.82
CA GLY A 43 0.08 -4.13 -3.02
C GLY A 43 -1.20 -3.33 -2.86
N ASN A 44 -1.34 -2.29 -3.68
CA ASN A 44 -2.54 -1.44 -3.73
C ASN A 44 -3.28 -1.52 -5.07
N GLY A 45 -2.93 -2.49 -5.92
CA GLY A 45 -3.47 -2.66 -7.27
C GLY A 45 -2.70 -1.92 -8.38
N LEU A 46 -1.85 -0.95 -8.04
CA LEU A 46 -0.99 -0.24 -9.00
C LEU A 46 0.49 -0.54 -8.76
N MET A 47 0.92 -0.52 -7.50
CA MET A 47 2.27 -0.84 -7.08
C MET A 47 2.23 -2.06 -6.17
N GLY A 48 3.14 -3.00 -6.41
CA GLY A 48 3.34 -4.19 -5.59
C GLY A 48 4.75 -4.24 -5.01
N ALA A 49 4.87 -4.96 -3.89
CA ALA A 49 6.14 -5.30 -3.28
C ALA A 49 6.09 -6.72 -2.72
N LEU A 50 7.08 -7.54 -3.05
CA LEU A 50 7.33 -8.79 -2.35
C LEU A 50 8.46 -8.58 -1.32
N VAL A 51 8.19 -8.90 -0.05
CA VAL A 51 9.11 -8.64 1.07
C VAL A 51 9.62 -9.94 1.68
N TRP A 52 10.94 -10.11 1.74
CA TRP A 52 11.58 -11.27 2.37
C TRP A 52 12.92 -10.92 3.01
N ASN A 53 13.48 -11.83 3.80
CA ASN A 53 14.82 -11.69 4.38
C ASN A 53 15.80 -12.60 3.66
N LYS A 54 16.96 -12.08 3.25
CA LYS A 54 18.07 -12.92 2.77
C LYS A 54 19.38 -12.37 3.28
N ASN A 55 20.14 -13.22 3.96
CA ASN A 55 21.42 -12.88 4.62
C ASN A 55 21.25 -11.71 5.60
N GLU A 56 20.26 -11.82 6.49
CA GLU A 56 19.94 -10.83 7.54
C GLU A 56 19.55 -9.45 7.01
N ARG A 57 19.23 -9.35 5.72
CA ARG A 57 18.78 -8.12 5.08
C ARG A 57 17.38 -8.30 4.53
N ILE A 58 16.50 -7.36 4.88
CA ILE A 58 15.18 -7.26 4.26
C ILE A 58 15.35 -6.80 2.82
N ARG A 59 14.66 -7.47 1.90
CA ARG A 59 14.65 -7.19 0.47
C ARG A 59 13.23 -6.87 0.04
N PHE A 60 13.14 -5.98 -0.94
CA PHE A 60 11.91 -5.58 -1.60
C PHE A 60 12.09 -5.84 -3.09
N ALA A 61 11.24 -6.66 -3.68
CA ALA A 61 11.07 -6.71 -5.13
C ALA A 61 9.86 -5.85 -5.46
N LEU A 62 10.09 -4.74 -6.16
CA LEU A 62 9.04 -3.77 -6.51
C LEU A 62 8.55 -4.03 -7.93
N ASP A 63 7.24 -3.91 -8.13
CA ASP A 63 6.60 -3.95 -9.43
C ASP A 63 5.59 -2.78 -9.57
N HIS A 64 5.27 -2.46 -10.83
CA HIS A 64 4.27 -1.46 -11.17
C HIS A 64 3.39 -2.03 -12.28
N ALA A 65 2.07 -1.95 -12.12
CA ALA A 65 1.10 -2.56 -13.02
C ALA A 65 1.15 -2.03 -14.45
N GLU A 66 1.72 -0.84 -14.65
CA GLU A 66 1.85 -0.18 -15.97
C GLU A 66 3.26 -0.29 -16.58
N LEU A 67 4.21 -0.96 -15.92
CA LEU A 67 5.55 -1.16 -16.48
C LEU A 67 5.56 -2.38 -17.41
N TRP A 68 5.52 -2.14 -18.73
CA TRP A 68 5.54 -3.14 -19.79
C TRP A 68 6.56 -2.75 -20.88
N ASP A 69 6.94 -3.71 -21.72
CA ASP A 69 7.84 -3.55 -22.87
C ASP A 69 7.15 -3.00 -24.13
#